data_AF-A0A3E0MQ36-F1
#
_entry.id   AF-A0A3E0MQ36-F1
#
_cell.length_a   1.000
_cell.length_b   1.000
_cell.length_c   1.000
_cell.angle_alpha   90.00
_cell.angle_beta   90.00
_cell.angle_gamma   90.00
#
_symmetry.space_group_name_H-M   'P 1'
#
loop_
_entity.id
_entity.type
_entity.pdbx_description
1 polymer ?
#
loop_
_entity_poly.entity_id
_entity_poly.type
_entity_poly.pdbx_seq_one_letter_code
_entity_poly.pdbx_strand_id
1 'polypeptide(L)'
;MAQWECIVCGLIYDEKEGWPDDGIAPGTKWADVPDDWTCPDCGVGKEDFELIPGTEDAEEEAATDTVETSQGASLPIVVVGSGLAAYSLANAIKKIDADSAITLITRDGGENYSKPMISTGFTKKFEPDQLATQTADNMAENLNITVRTRTSVASIDTGANELVLEDGERVAYSSLVLTLGAELIRPPMGGDAADEVMGVNDLDDYRRFRDTLSATGGSKVAVIGAGLIGCEFTNDLLNGGYTVEAVDPMNYCLPTLLPETAGRAVQSALEEKGATFHFGPLATDVNKTANGYSVVLNNGETIEADAVLSAVGVRPRIQLAADAG
;
A
#
# COMPACT_ATOMS: atom_id res chain seq x y z
N MET A 1 -18.97 -26.37 1.40
CA MET A 1 -18.43 -26.27 2.79
C MET A 1 -17.59 -25.03 2.85
N ALA A 2 -17.92 -24.15 3.79
CA ALA A 2 -17.38 -22.80 3.81
C ALA A 2 -15.88 -22.80 4.15
N GLN A 3 -15.18 -21.79 3.66
CA GLN A 3 -13.80 -21.51 4.05
C GLN A 3 -13.75 -20.12 4.68
N TRP A 4 -12.90 -19.96 5.69
CA TRP A 4 -12.79 -18.75 6.50
C TRP A 4 -11.33 -18.29 6.51
N GLU A 5 -11.08 -17.02 6.23
CA GLU A 5 -9.75 -16.44 6.16
C GLU A 5 -9.48 -15.53 7.35
N CYS A 6 -8.36 -15.74 8.03
CA CYS A 6 -7.85 -14.82 9.04
C CYS A 6 -7.46 -13.49 8.39
N ILE A 7 -8.12 -12.40 8.78
CA ILE A 7 -7.90 -11.06 8.18
C ILE A 7 -6.53 -10.46 8.52
N VAL A 8 -5.79 -11.07 9.45
CA VAL A 8 -4.48 -10.59 9.92
C VAL A 8 -3.33 -11.26 9.17
N CYS A 9 -3.41 -12.55 8.90
CA CYS A 9 -2.30 -13.31 8.29
C CYS A 9 -2.66 -14.10 7.02
N GLY A 10 -3.94 -14.21 6.68
CA GLY A 10 -4.42 -14.94 5.50
C GLY A 10 -4.52 -16.45 5.67
N LEU A 11 -4.40 -16.99 6.91
CA LEU A 11 -4.62 -18.42 7.16
C LEU A 11 -6.08 -18.78 6.84
N ILE A 12 -6.27 -19.85 6.07
CA ILE A 12 -7.59 -20.35 5.68
C ILE A 12 -7.96 -21.54 6.55
N TYR A 13 -9.06 -21.42 7.29
CA TYR A 13 -9.78 -22.54 7.88
C TYR A 13 -10.80 -23.08 6.88
N ASP A 14 -10.60 -24.31 6.40
CA ASP A 14 -11.56 -25.01 5.53
C ASP A 14 -12.43 -25.93 6.39
N GLU A 15 -13.75 -25.70 6.44
CA GLU A 15 -14.67 -26.55 7.20
C GLU A 15 -14.58 -28.03 6.79
N LYS A 16 -14.22 -28.32 5.54
CA LYS A 16 -14.04 -29.69 5.05
C LYS A 16 -12.83 -30.37 5.67
N GLU A 17 -11.78 -29.62 5.96
CA GLU A 17 -10.52 -30.15 6.50
C GLU A 17 -10.51 -30.09 8.04
N GLY A 18 -11.23 -29.14 8.63
CA GLY A 18 -11.17 -28.87 10.07
C GLY A 18 -9.77 -28.40 10.47
N TRP A 19 -9.40 -28.60 11.74
CA TRP A 19 -8.04 -28.31 12.23
C TRP A 19 -7.57 -29.40 13.21
N PRO A 20 -7.17 -30.59 12.71
CA PRO A 20 -6.92 -31.76 13.57
C PRO A 20 -5.81 -31.60 14.61
N ASP A 21 -4.81 -30.78 14.32
CA ASP A 21 -3.70 -30.48 15.24
C ASP A 21 -4.19 -29.79 16.53
N ASP A 22 -5.31 -29.07 16.45
CA ASP A 22 -5.98 -28.41 17.58
C ASP A 22 -7.25 -29.17 18.03
N GLY A 23 -7.44 -30.41 17.55
CA GLY A 23 -8.58 -31.25 17.90
C GLY A 23 -9.90 -30.88 17.22
N ILE A 24 -9.89 -30.01 16.22
CA ILE A 24 -11.06 -29.67 15.40
C ILE A 24 -11.17 -30.69 14.26
N ALA A 25 -12.22 -31.51 14.28
CA ALA A 25 -12.37 -32.58 13.30
C ALA A 25 -12.72 -32.05 11.88
N PRO A 26 -12.34 -32.77 10.81
CA PRO A 26 -12.81 -32.47 9.45
C PRO A 26 -14.34 -32.46 9.38
N GLY A 27 -14.90 -31.45 8.71
CA GLY A 27 -16.35 -31.24 8.61
C GLY A 27 -16.93 -30.35 9.72
N THR A 28 -16.13 -29.89 10.69
CA THR A 28 -16.60 -28.94 11.71
C THR A 28 -16.92 -27.60 11.08
N LYS A 29 -18.18 -27.16 11.19
CA LYS A 29 -18.60 -25.84 10.72
C LYS A 29 -17.95 -24.74 11.55
N TRP A 30 -17.75 -23.57 10.97
CA TRP A 30 -17.15 -22.44 11.66
C TRP A 30 -17.92 -22.01 12.91
N ALA A 31 -19.25 -22.11 12.86
CA ALA A 31 -20.12 -21.86 14.01
C ALA A 31 -19.82 -22.81 15.20
N ASP A 32 -19.29 -24.00 14.92
CA ASP A 32 -19.01 -25.05 15.90
C ASP A 32 -17.53 -25.09 16.35
N VAL A 33 -16.66 -24.24 15.77
CA VAL A 33 -15.28 -24.05 16.25
C VAL A 33 -15.30 -23.41 17.66
N PRO A 34 -14.50 -23.87 18.63
CA PRO A 34 -14.47 -23.26 19.97
C PRO A 34 -14.14 -21.77 19.93
N ASP A 35 -14.82 -20.96 20.76
CA ASP A 35 -14.60 -19.50 20.78
C ASP A 35 -13.24 -19.09 21.36
N ASP A 36 -12.56 -19.98 22.09
CA ASP A 36 -11.20 -19.81 22.58
C ASP A 36 -10.13 -20.34 21.61
N TRP A 37 -10.53 -20.85 20.45
CA TRP A 37 -9.59 -21.20 19.39
C TRP A 37 -8.94 -19.93 18.83
N THR A 38 -7.63 -20.01 18.60
CA THR A 38 -6.82 -18.90 18.09
C THR A 38 -6.14 -19.31 16.79
N CYS A 39 -5.95 -18.36 15.89
CA CYS A 39 -5.23 -18.59 14.65
C CYS A 39 -3.83 -19.16 14.96
N PRO A 40 -3.44 -20.33 14.44
CA PRO A 40 -2.15 -20.94 14.76
C PRO A 40 -0.95 -20.17 14.17
N ASP A 41 -1.18 -19.35 13.15
CA ASP A 41 -0.13 -18.57 12.49
C ASP A 41 0.17 -17.25 13.21
N CYS A 42 -0.85 -16.53 13.70
CA CYS A 42 -0.67 -15.19 14.27
C CYS A 42 -1.29 -14.97 15.67
N GLY A 43 -2.01 -15.96 16.20
CA GLY A 43 -2.53 -15.95 17.58
C GLY A 43 -3.77 -15.08 17.81
N VAL A 44 -4.37 -14.53 16.75
CA VAL A 44 -5.62 -13.75 16.85
C VAL A 44 -6.83 -14.65 17.09
N GLY A 45 -7.91 -14.08 17.61
CA GLY A 45 -9.10 -14.82 17.98
C GLY A 45 -9.95 -15.25 16.78
N LYS A 46 -10.92 -16.13 17.03
CA LYS A 46 -11.92 -16.57 16.05
C LYS A 46 -12.68 -15.39 15.44
N GLU A 47 -12.86 -14.29 16.16
CA GLU A 47 -13.50 -13.06 15.68
C GLU A 47 -12.78 -12.38 14.51
N ASP A 48 -11.50 -12.68 14.30
CA ASP A 48 -10.66 -12.10 13.24
C ASP A 48 -10.63 -12.95 11.95
N PHE A 49 -11.56 -13.88 11.80
CA PHE A 49 -11.75 -14.64 10.55
C PHE A 49 -13.04 -14.21 9.85
N GLU A 50 -12.93 -13.98 8.55
CA GLU A 50 -14.07 -13.68 7.68
C GLU A 50 -14.33 -14.85 6.72
N LEU A 51 -15.61 -15.14 6.46
CA LEU A 51 -16.02 -16.11 5.46
C LEU A 51 -15.52 -15.69 4.08
N ILE A 52 -14.88 -16.61 3.36
CA ILE A 52 -14.49 -16.43 1.96
C ILE A 52 -15.77 -16.53 1.09
N PRO A 53 -16.20 -15.44 0.44
CA PRO A 53 -17.43 -15.44 -0.35
C PRO A 53 -17.40 -16.49 -1.47
N GLY A 54 -18.53 -17.14 -1.71
CA GLY A 54 -18.67 -18.18 -2.77
C GLY A 54 -18.21 -19.58 -2.37
N THR A 55 -17.79 -19.79 -1.11
CA THR A 55 -17.47 -21.12 -0.56
C THR A 55 -18.67 -21.79 0.14
N GLU A 56 -19.79 -21.07 0.26
CA GLU A 56 -21.04 -21.57 0.81
C GLU A 56 -21.75 -22.50 -0.19
N ASP A 57 -22.47 -23.50 0.33
CA ASP A 57 -23.25 -24.43 -0.50
C ASP A 57 -24.44 -23.67 -1.13
N ALA A 58 -24.55 -23.71 -2.46
CA ALA A 58 -25.58 -23.02 -3.22
C ALA A 58 -26.98 -23.65 -3.05
N GLU A 59 -27.98 -22.84 -2.69
CA GLU A 59 -29.40 -23.17 -2.88
C GLU A 59 -30.08 -22.09 -3.76
N GLU A 60 -30.85 -22.58 -4.75
CA GLU A 60 -31.40 -21.91 -5.92
C GLU A 60 -32.60 -20.96 -5.68
N GLU A 61 -32.80 -20.11 -6.68
CA GLU A 61 -33.73 -18.98 -6.87
C GLU A 61 -35.24 -19.23 -6.65
N ALA A 62 -36.00 -18.15 -6.37
CA ALA A 62 -36.96 -17.56 -7.34
C ALA A 62 -37.89 -16.50 -6.70
N ALA A 63 -38.02 -15.33 -7.32
CA ALA A 63 -39.28 -14.81 -7.90
C ALA A 63 -39.20 -13.30 -8.20
N THR A 64 -39.62 -12.99 -9.42
CA THR A 64 -39.75 -11.68 -10.07
C THR A 64 -40.78 -10.77 -9.42
N ASP A 65 -40.51 -9.46 -9.38
CA ASP A 65 -41.56 -8.46 -9.62
C ASP A 65 -41.01 -7.24 -10.35
N THR A 66 -41.70 -6.86 -11.42
CA THR A 66 -41.43 -5.69 -12.24
C THR A 66 -41.96 -4.43 -11.56
N VAL A 67 -41.09 -3.46 -11.27
CA VAL A 67 -41.49 -2.11 -10.86
C VAL A 67 -41.10 -1.09 -11.93
N GLU A 68 -42.09 -0.35 -12.38
CA GLU A 68 -41.97 0.78 -13.29
C GLU A 68 -41.00 1.84 -12.72
N THR A 69 -40.08 2.24 -13.58
CA THR A 69 -38.99 3.17 -13.33
C THR A 69 -39.50 4.62 -13.22
N SER A 70 -39.36 5.21 -12.04
CA SER A 70 -39.13 6.66 -11.88
C SER A 70 -38.48 6.97 -10.53
N GLN A 71 -37.20 6.63 -10.38
CA GLN A 71 -36.36 7.26 -9.38
C GLN A 71 -35.30 8.05 -10.13
N GLY A 72 -35.29 9.38 -9.97
CA GLY A 72 -34.12 10.16 -10.35
C GLY A 72 -32.94 9.58 -9.58
N ALA A 73 -31.95 9.05 -10.31
CA ALA A 73 -30.81 8.39 -9.68
C ALA A 73 -30.20 9.34 -8.66
N SER A 74 -30.21 8.95 -7.39
CA SER A 74 -29.53 9.68 -6.33
C SER A 74 -28.05 9.78 -6.71
N LEU A 75 -27.47 10.96 -6.56
CA LEU A 75 -26.05 11.15 -6.84
C LEU A 75 -25.20 10.19 -5.98
N PRO A 76 -24.10 9.65 -6.52
CA PRO A 76 -23.31 8.67 -5.80
C PRO A 76 -22.53 9.30 -4.65
N ILE A 77 -22.13 8.48 -3.69
CA ILE A 77 -21.03 8.78 -2.78
C ILE A 77 -19.75 8.69 -3.61
N VAL A 78 -18.97 9.76 -3.66
CA VAL A 78 -17.69 9.78 -4.38
C VAL A 78 -16.55 9.63 -3.38
N VAL A 79 -15.68 8.65 -3.61
CA VAL A 79 -14.49 8.37 -2.79
C VAL A 79 -13.25 8.64 -3.64
N VAL A 80 -12.33 9.48 -3.16
CA VAL A 80 -11.10 9.79 -3.89
C VAL A 80 -9.91 9.06 -3.26
N GLY A 81 -9.35 8.12 -4.01
CA GLY A 81 -8.31 7.17 -3.61
C GLY A 81 -8.81 5.72 -3.63
N SER A 82 -7.89 4.76 -3.81
CA SER A 82 -8.12 3.31 -3.89
C SER A 82 -7.33 2.52 -2.83
N GLY A 83 -6.80 3.19 -1.81
CA GLY A 83 -6.06 2.50 -0.75
C GLY A 83 -6.98 1.74 0.20
N LEU A 84 -6.37 1.11 1.23
CA LEU A 84 -7.09 0.40 2.30
C LEU A 84 -8.27 1.20 2.86
N ALA A 85 -8.07 2.49 3.14
CA ALA A 85 -9.13 3.36 3.64
C ALA A 85 -10.36 3.45 2.72
N ALA A 86 -10.15 3.49 1.40
CA ALA A 86 -11.21 3.60 0.41
C ALA A 86 -12.01 2.30 0.28
N TYR A 87 -11.30 1.17 0.11
CA TYR A 87 -11.96 -0.12 -0.04
C TYR A 87 -12.61 -0.62 1.25
N SER A 88 -12.00 -0.38 2.42
CA SER A 88 -12.63 -0.68 3.70
C SER A 88 -13.89 0.17 3.92
N LEU A 89 -13.88 1.45 3.53
CA LEU A 89 -15.06 2.31 3.58
C LEU A 89 -16.17 1.80 2.64
N ALA A 90 -15.83 1.49 1.39
CA ALA A 90 -16.80 1.00 0.41
C ALA A 90 -17.45 -0.31 0.89
N ASN A 91 -16.65 -1.24 1.39
CA ASN A 91 -17.14 -2.49 2.00
C ASN A 91 -18.05 -2.22 3.20
N ALA A 92 -17.65 -1.33 4.11
CA ALA A 92 -18.46 -0.99 5.29
C ALA A 92 -19.80 -0.34 4.91
N ILE A 93 -19.82 0.55 3.90
CA ILE A 93 -21.06 1.13 3.38
C ILE A 93 -21.94 0.03 2.78
N LYS A 94 -21.38 -0.85 1.94
CA LYS A 94 -22.13 -1.95 1.30
C LYS A 94 -22.68 -2.97 2.29
N LYS A 95 -22.00 -3.19 3.42
CA LYS A 95 -22.53 -4.00 4.54
C LYS A 95 -23.75 -3.36 5.22
N ILE A 96 -23.87 -2.04 5.20
CA ILE A 96 -25.01 -1.29 5.78
C ILE A 96 -26.13 -1.11 4.76
N ASP A 97 -25.78 -0.77 3.53
CA ASP A 97 -26.67 -0.51 2.41
C ASP A 97 -26.04 -1.01 1.10
N ALA A 98 -26.50 -2.17 0.64
CA ALA A 98 -26.00 -2.82 -0.57
C ALA A 98 -26.28 -2.02 -1.86
N ASP A 99 -27.36 -1.21 -1.84
CA ASP A 99 -27.83 -0.45 -3.00
C ASP A 99 -27.18 0.94 -3.12
N SER A 100 -26.41 1.36 -2.10
CA SER A 100 -25.68 2.63 -2.11
C SER A 100 -24.79 2.74 -3.36
N ALA A 101 -25.03 3.78 -4.16
CA ALA A 101 -24.21 4.08 -5.34
C ALA A 101 -22.89 4.71 -4.90
N ILE A 102 -21.76 4.04 -5.19
CA ILE A 102 -20.41 4.50 -4.85
C ILE A 102 -19.59 4.62 -6.14
N THR A 103 -18.92 5.76 -6.31
CA THR A 103 -17.91 5.97 -7.35
C THR A 103 -16.56 6.25 -6.70
N LEU A 104 -15.62 5.33 -6.89
CA LEU A 104 -14.23 5.48 -6.48
C LEU A 104 -13.42 6.07 -7.63
N ILE A 105 -12.64 7.10 -7.36
CA ILE A 105 -11.75 7.75 -8.34
C ILE A 105 -10.31 7.64 -7.82
N THR A 106 -9.42 7.06 -8.61
CA THR A 106 -8.01 6.90 -8.25
C THR A 106 -7.07 7.23 -9.41
N ARG A 107 -5.93 7.82 -9.06
CA ARG A 107 -4.84 8.13 -9.99
C ARG A 107 -4.03 6.90 -10.42
N ASP A 108 -4.01 5.86 -9.59
CA ASP A 108 -3.22 4.65 -9.83
C ASP A 108 -4.04 3.58 -10.57
N GLY A 109 -3.52 2.36 -10.64
CA GLY A 109 -4.21 1.23 -11.28
C GLY A 109 -5.44 0.72 -10.52
N GLY A 110 -5.69 1.20 -9.30
CA GLY A 110 -6.83 0.82 -8.47
C GLY A 110 -6.77 -0.60 -7.91
N GLU A 111 -5.66 -1.31 -8.06
CA GLU A 111 -5.52 -2.66 -7.51
C GLU A 111 -5.67 -2.65 -5.97
N ASN A 112 -6.27 -3.71 -5.43
CA ASN A 112 -6.31 -3.92 -3.99
C ASN A 112 -5.03 -4.62 -3.56
N TYR A 113 -4.26 -3.99 -2.66
CA TYR A 113 -3.03 -4.54 -2.10
C TYR A 113 -2.76 -3.96 -0.72
N SER A 114 -2.02 -4.72 0.09
CA SER A 114 -1.51 -4.24 1.37
C SER A 114 -0.23 -3.43 1.13
N LYS A 115 -0.32 -2.10 1.20
CA LYS A 115 0.83 -1.21 0.98
C LYS A 115 2.07 -1.53 1.82
N PRO A 116 1.97 -1.93 3.11
CA PRO A 116 3.13 -2.40 3.87
C PRO A 116 3.92 -3.54 3.22
N MET A 117 3.32 -4.33 2.33
CA MET A 117 4.02 -5.43 1.65
C MET A 117 5.04 -4.95 0.62
N ILE A 118 4.95 -3.70 0.15
CA ILE A 118 5.87 -3.12 -0.84
C ILE A 118 7.33 -3.19 -0.38
N SER A 119 7.60 -2.97 0.91
CA SER A 119 8.95 -3.00 1.48
C SER A 119 9.39 -4.41 1.91
N THR A 120 8.74 -5.46 1.38
CA THR A 120 9.06 -6.87 1.68
C THR A 120 9.18 -7.76 0.44
N GLY A 121 9.09 -7.19 -0.76
CA GLY A 121 8.94 -7.95 -1.99
C GLY A 121 10.16 -8.84 -2.31
N PHE A 122 11.38 -8.38 -2.06
CA PHE A 122 12.57 -9.23 -2.22
C PHE A 122 12.63 -10.34 -1.19
N THR A 123 12.33 -10.02 0.08
CA THR A 123 12.30 -10.97 1.19
C THR A 123 11.30 -12.09 0.95
N LYS A 124 10.11 -11.74 0.44
CA LYS A 124 9.03 -12.68 0.11
C LYS A 124 9.20 -13.32 -1.26
N LYS A 125 10.13 -12.84 -2.08
CA LYS A 125 10.33 -13.23 -3.49
C LYS A 125 9.07 -13.04 -4.32
N PHE A 126 8.38 -11.93 -4.08
CA PHE A 126 7.21 -11.51 -4.85
C PHE A 126 7.62 -10.44 -5.85
N GLU A 127 7.23 -10.66 -7.10
CA GLU A 127 7.21 -9.62 -8.12
C GLU A 127 6.10 -8.61 -7.82
N PRO A 128 6.20 -7.35 -8.31
CA PRO A 128 5.22 -6.31 -8.03
C PRO A 128 3.76 -6.74 -8.24
N ASP A 129 3.46 -7.39 -9.37
CA ASP A 129 2.08 -7.79 -9.69
C ASP A 129 1.54 -8.89 -8.77
N GLN A 130 2.41 -9.60 -8.05
CA GLN A 130 2.02 -10.59 -7.04
C GLN A 130 1.67 -9.95 -5.69
N LEU A 131 1.94 -8.64 -5.50
CA LEU A 131 1.50 -7.91 -4.31
C LEU A 131 0.02 -7.51 -4.38
N ALA A 132 -0.54 -7.42 -5.58
CA ALA A 132 -1.97 -7.17 -5.79
C ALA A 132 -2.77 -8.44 -5.52
N THR A 133 -3.74 -8.37 -4.62
CA THR A 133 -4.65 -9.49 -4.32
C THR A 133 -5.84 -9.50 -5.27
N GLN A 134 -6.29 -8.33 -5.72
CA GLN A 134 -7.40 -8.18 -6.66
C GLN A 134 -7.17 -7.00 -7.61
N THR A 135 -7.64 -7.13 -8.85
CA THR A 135 -7.67 -6.03 -9.82
C THR A 135 -8.75 -5.02 -9.47
N ALA A 136 -8.67 -3.81 -10.02
CA ALA A 136 -9.72 -2.81 -9.87
C ALA A 136 -11.09 -3.31 -10.40
N ASP A 137 -11.10 -4.06 -11.50
CA ASP A 137 -12.32 -4.64 -12.08
C ASP A 137 -12.96 -5.65 -11.12
N ASN A 138 -12.16 -6.56 -10.54
CA ASN A 138 -12.66 -7.50 -9.54
C ASN A 138 -13.23 -6.76 -8.32
N MET A 139 -12.56 -5.70 -7.86
CA MET A 139 -13.05 -4.88 -6.75
C MET A 139 -14.36 -4.16 -7.10
N ALA A 140 -14.49 -3.64 -8.33
CA ALA A 140 -15.70 -2.99 -8.81
C ALA A 140 -16.89 -3.97 -8.85
N GLU A 141 -16.67 -5.17 -9.38
CA GLU A 141 -17.66 -6.23 -9.46
C GLU A 141 -18.06 -6.73 -8.06
N ASN A 142 -17.09 -7.11 -7.23
CA ASN A 142 -17.32 -7.70 -5.92
C ASN A 142 -18.05 -6.76 -4.95
N LEU A 143 -17.75 -5.46 -5.02
CA LEU A 143 -18.39 -4.46 -4.16
C LEU A 143 -19.61 -3.81 -4.81
N ASN A 144 -19.92 -4.12 -6.08
CA ASN A 144 -20.94 -3.42 -6.87
C ASN A 144 -20.77 -1.89 -6.80
N ILE A 145 -19.58 -1.41 -7.17
CA ILE A 145 -19.20 0.01 -7.20
C ILE A 145 -18.61 0.38 -8.56
N THR A 146 -18.58 1.67 -8.87
CA THR A 146 -17.81 2.16 -10.03
C THR A 146 -16.39 2.50 -9.60
N VAL A 147 -15.37 1.96 -10.27
CA VAL A 147 -13.97 2.33 -10.04
C VAL A 147 -13.41 2.99 -11.30
N ARG A 148 -12.99 4.26 -11.16
CA ARG A 148 -12.33 5.04 -12.20
C ARG A 148 -10.83 5.09 -11.92
N THR A 149 -10.10 4.18 -12.55
CA THR A 149 -8.64 4.10 -12.44
C THR A 149 -7.98 5.16 -13.32
N ARG A 150 -6.68 5.41 -13.08
CA ARG A 150 -5.86 6.34 -13.89
C ARG A 150 -6.52 7.72 -14.10
N THR A 151 -7.28 8.17 -13.10
CA THR A 151 -8.11 9.37 -13.13
C THR A 151 -7.72 10.29 -11.97
N SER A 152 -7.28 11.49 -12.30
CA SER A 152 -6.86 12.50 -11.30
C SER A 152 -7.94 13.57 -11.10
N VAL A 153 -8.13 13.97 -9.84
CA VAL A 153 -9.02 15.07 -9.45
C VAL A 153 -8.20 16.37 -9.41
N ALA A 154 -8.62 17.38 -10.16
CA ALA A 154 -7.97 18.68 -10.23
C ALA A 154 -8.45 19.64 -9.13
N SER A 155 -9.76 19.69 -8.86
CA SER A 155 -10.32 20.57 -7.82
C SER A 155 -11.65 20.06 -7.27
N ILE A 156 -12.05 20.55 -6.10
CA ILE A 156 -13.36 20.32 -5.50
C ILE A 156 -14.17 21.63 -5.58
N ASP A 157 -15.38 21.56 -6.11
CA ASP A 157 -16.36 22.65 -6.06
C ASP A 157 -17.42 22.30 -5.00
N THR A 158 -17.18 22.76 -3.77
CA THR A 158 -18.05 22.50 -2.61
C THR A 158 -19.39 23.25 -2.71
N GLY A 159 -19.47 24.30 -3.52
CA GLY A 159 -20.71 25.03 -3.77
C GLY A 159 -21.65 24.27 -4.71
N ALA A 160 -21.08 23.59 -5.71
CA ALA A 160 -21.82 22.76 -6.66
C ALA A 160 -21.98 21.30 -6.22
N ASN A 161 -21.24 20.84 -5.20
CA ASN A 161 -21.06 19.43 -4.85
C ASN A 161 -20.52 18.61 -6.02
N GLU A 162 -19.45 19.12 -6.66
CA GLU A 162 -18.82 18.50 -7.81
C GLU A 162 -17.30 18.37 -7.62
N LEU A 163 -16.73 17.30 -8.16
CA LEU A 163 -15.31 17.23 -8.46
C LEU A 163 -15.07 17.70 -9.90
N VAL A 164 -13.95 18.38 -10.13
CA VAL A 164 -13.44 18.65 -11.47
C VAL A 164 -12.22 17.76 -11.68
N LEU A 165 -12.25 16.93 -12.72
CA LEU A 165 -11.14 16.06 -13.10
C LEU A 165 -10.11 16.81 -13.94
N GLU A 166 -8.91 16.26 -14.08
CA GLU A 166 -7.83 16.90 -14.86
C GLU A 166 -8.18 17.10 -16.35
N ASP A 167 -9.07 16.28 -16.91
CA ASP A 167 -9.57 16.43 -18.28
C ASP A 167 -10.72 17.45 -18.42
N GLY A 168 -11.14 18.06 -17.30
CA GLY A 168 -12.22 19.04 -17.22
C GLY A 168 -13.61 18.43 -17.03
N GLU A 169 -13.75 17.11 -16.95
CA GLU A 169 -15.03 16.47 -16.61
C GLU A 169 -15.46 16.87 -15.20
N ARG A 170 -16.79 17.04 -15.01
CA ARG A 170 -17.41 17.32 -13.72
C ARG A 170 -18.15 16.10 -13.21
N VAL A 171 -17.86 15.71 -11.97
CA VAL A 171 -18.49 14.56 -11.29
C VAL A 171 -19.25 15.06 -10.07
N ALA A 172 -20.57 15.08 -10.16
CA ALA A 172 -21.45 15.44 -9.06
C ALA A 172 -21.54 14.33 -8.02
N TYR A 173 -21.65 14.69 -6.74
CA TYR A 173 -21.72 13.76 -5.62
C TYR A 173 -22.83 14.10 -4.62
N SER A 174 -23.37 13.10 -3.93
CA SER A 174 -24.21 13.30 -2.74
C SER A 174 -23.38 13.44 -1.47
N SER A 175 -22.22 12.79 -1.44
CA SER A 175 -21.22 12.90 -0.37
C SER A 175 -19.84 12.66 -0.97
N LEU A 176 -18.83 13.38 -0.47
CA LEU A 176 -17.45 13.27 -0.90
C LEU A 176 -16.59 12.78 0.26
N VAL A 177 -15.77 11.75 0.01
CA VAL A 177 -14.82 11.23 0.99
C VAL A 177 -13.40 11.25 0.41
N LEU A 178 -12.49 11.92 1.12
CA LEU A 178 -11.09 12.05 0.72
C LEU A 178 -10.24 10.99 1.41
N THR A 179 -9.80 10.00 0.64
CA THR A 179 -8.90 8.92 1.09
C THR A 179 -7.53 9.03 0.40
N LEU A 180 -7.05 10.27 0.28
CA LEU A 180 -5.88 10.63 -0.56
C LEU A 180 -4.53 10.15 -0.01
N GLY A 181 -4.49 9.65 1.22
CA GLY A 181 -3.26 9.21 1.87
C GLY A 181 -2.21 10.31 1.99
N ALA A 182 -0.94 9.93 1.81
CA ALA A 182 0.21 10.81 1.97
C ALA A 182 1.10 10.81 0.72
N GLU A 183 1.77 11.92 0.46
CA GLU A 183 2.81 12.06 -0.55
C GLU A 183 4.21 11.95 0.05
N LEU A 184 5.18 11.59 -0.78
CA LEU A 184 6.59 11.52 -0.39
C LEU A 184 7.13 12.93 -0.11
N ILE A 185 7.90 13.07 0.96
CA ILE A 185 8.71 14.27 1.21
C ILE A 185 9.91 14.21 0.27
N ARG A 186 10.00 15.16 -0.65
CA ARG A 186 11.17 15.33 -1.52
C ARG A 186 12.15 16.30 -0.87
N PRO A 187 13.34 15.86 -0.41
CA PRO A 187 14.35 16.80 0.08
C PRO A 187 14.82 17.70 -1.07
N PRO A 188 15.17 18.98 -0.80
CA PRO A 188 15.81 19.81 -1.81
C PRO A 188 17.16 19.17 -2.18
N MET A 189 17.33 18.87 -3.47
CA MET A 189 18.49 18.17 -4.01
C MET A 189 19.02 18.94 -5.23
N GLY A 190 20.34 19.11 -5.31
CA GLY A 190 21.06 19.57 -6.48
C GLY A 190 21.53 18.41 -7.37
N GLY A 191 22.41 18.74 -8.32
CA GLY A 191 22.98 17.80 -9.28
C GLY A 191 22.12 17.55 -10.52
N ASP A 192 22.75 16.96 -11.55
CA ASP A 192 22.13 16.75 -12.87
C ASP A 192 21.19 15.53 -12.94
N ALA A 193 21.07 14.78 -11.86
CA ALA A 193 20.20 13.61 -11.71
C ALA A 193 19.24 13.72 -10.50
N ALA A 194 19.03 14.93 -9.96
CA ALA A 194 18.12 15.16 -8.84
C ALA A 194 16.70 14.61 -9.08
N ASP A 195 16.17 14.79 -10.29
CA ASP A 195 14.82 14.34 -10.69
C ASP A 195 14.72 12.84 -10.95
N GLU A 196 15.86 12.13 -10.99
CA GLU A 196 15.94 10.67 -11.18
C GLU A 196 16.00 9.92 -9.84
N VAL A 197 16.08 10.63 -8.71
CA VAL A 197 15.95 10.04 -7.38
C VAL A 197 14.56 9.45 -7.23
N MET A 198 14.51 8.14 -7.10
CA MET A 198 13.26 7.40 -7.02
C MET A 198 12.62 7.54 -5.65
N GLY A 199 11.30 7.42 -5.60
CA GLY A 199 10.57 7.27 -4.36
C GLY A 199 9.51 6.20 -4.54
N VAL A 200 9.23 5.43 -3.48
CA VAL A 200 8.25 4.35 -3.53
C VAL A 200 7.13 4.59 -2.53
N ASN A 201 5.92 4.82 -3.02
CA ASN A 201 4.76 5.13 -2.20
C ASN A 201 3.47 4.43 -2.66
N ASP A 202 3.42 3.91 -3.86
CA ASP A 202 2.34 3.06 -4.36
C ASP A 202 2.89 1.92 -5.23
N LEU A 203 2.00 1.01 -5.66
CA LEU A 203 2.40 -0.16 -6.41
C LEU A 203 3.05 0.19 -7.77
N ASP A 204 2.62 1.29 -8.40
CA ASP A 204 3.24 1.76 -9.64
C ASP A 204 4.64 2.31 -9.41
N ASP A 205 4.87 3.04 -8.32
CA ASP A 205 6.23 3.40 -7.93
C ASP A 205 7.10 2.16 -7.72
N TYR A 206 6.57 1.12 -7.05
CA TYR A 206 7.32 -0.11 -6.78
C TYR A 206 7.65 -0.88 -8.07
N ARG A 207 6.71 -0.96 -9.03
CA ARG A 207 6.97 -1.50 -10.38
C ARG A 207 8.13 -0.77 -11.04
N ARG A 208 8.07 0.57 -11.10
CA ARG A 208 9.14 1.40 -11.70
C ARG A 208 10.49 1.20 -11.00
N PHE A 209 10.48 1.09 -9.68
CA PHE A 209 11.69 0.83 -8.89
C PHE A 209 12.30 -0.53 -9.24
N ARG A 210 11.48 -1.57 -9.29
CA ARG A 210 11.89 -2.93 -9.67
C ARG A 210 12.41 -3.02 -11.11
N ASP A 211 11.75 -2.35 -12.05
CA ASP A 211 12.21 -2.26 -13.43
C ASP A 211 13.57 -1.57 -13.53
N THR A 212 13.77 -0.49 -12.78
CA THR A 212 15.04 0.26 -12.75
C THR A 212 16.18 -0.59 -12.19
N LEU A 213 15.97 -1.28 -11.07
CA LEU A 213 16.95 -2.20 -10.52
C LEU A 213 17.30 -3.34 -11.50
N SER A 214 16.29 -3.90 -12.18
CA SER A 214 16.52 -4.96 -13.18
C SER A 214 17.30 -4.46 -14.39
N ALA A 215 17.02 -3.24 -14.86
CA ALA A 215 17.61 -2.67 -16.07
C ALA A 215 19.06 -2.23 -15.90
N THR A 216 19.43 -1.74 -14.71
CA THR A 216 20.81 -1.30 -14.43
C THR A 216 21.78 -2.48 -14.39
N GLY A 217 21.30 -3.70 -14.12
CA GLY A 217 22.15 -4.87 -13.86
C GLY A 217 23.07 -4.68 -12.65
N GLY A 218 22.87 -3.58 -11.93
CA GLY A 218 23.66 -3.11 -10.81
C GLY A 218 23.23 -3.78 -9.51
N SER A 219 24.12 -3.78 -8.54
CA SER A 219 23.91 -4.44 -7.26
C SER A 219 23.90 -3.47 -6.09
N LYS A 220 24.10 -2.16 -6.30
CA LYS A 220 24.21 -1.19 -5.21
C LYS A 220 23.13 -0.11 -5.25
N VAL A 221 22.42 0.07 -4.14
CA VAL A 221 21.39 1.09 -3.97
C VAL A 221 21.81 2.09 -2.88
N ALA A 222 21.76 3.38 -3.20
CA ALA A 222 21.85 4.43 -2.20
C ALA A 222 20.46 4.74 -1.65
N VAL A 223 20.29 4.74 -0.33
CA VAL A 223 19.01 5.06 0.34
C VAL A 223 19.15 6.37 1.11
N ILE A 224 18.28 7.34 0.81
CA ILE A 224 18.25 8.64 1.49
C ILE A 224 17.12 8.62 2.51
N GLY A 225 17.49 8.53 3.78
CA GLY A 225 16.60 8.37 4.93
C GLY A 225 16.71 7.00 5.59
N ALA A 226 16.85 6.99 6.92
CA ALA A 226 16.93 5.82 7.80
C ALA A 226 15.78 5.82 8.84
N GLY A 227 14.63 6.38 8.45
CA GLY A 227 13.35 6.19 9.12
C GLY A 227 12.75 4.80 8.82
N LEU A 228 11.49 4.56 9.21
CA LEU A 228 10.82 3.26 9.06
C LEU A 228 10.93 2.69 7.64
N ILE A 229 10.50 3.47 6.66
CA ILE A 229 10.51 3.09 5.24
C ILE A 229 11.95 2.82 4.77
N GLY A 230 12.90 3.67 5.15
CA GLY A 230 14.30 3.53 4.76
C GLY A 230 14.95 2.25 5.33
N CYS A 231 14.70 1.93 6.60
CA CYS A 231 15.20 0.71 7.23
C CYS A 231 14.56 -0.55 6.64
N GLU A 232 13.26 -0.53 6.36
CA GLU A 232 12.56 -1.67 5.73
C GLU A 232 13.10 -1.94 4.32
N PHE A 233 13.20 -0.91 3.47
CA PHE A 233 13.78 -1.08 2.13
C PHE A 233 15.25 -1.50 2.19
N THR A 234 16.03 -0.96 3.14
CA THR A 234 17.41 -1.41 3.35
C THR A 234 17.46 -2.91 3.64
N ASN A 235 16.64 -3.39 4.58
CA ASN A 235 16.57 -4.82 4.90
C ASN A 235 16.11 -5.66 3.70
N ASP A 236 15.08 -5.22 2.97
CA ASP A 236 14.52 -5.95 1.85
C ASP A 236 15.50 -6.07 0.69
N LEU A 237 16.16 -4.96 0.34
CA LEU A 237 17.20 -4.92 -0.69
C LEU A 237 18.38 -5.83 -0.32
N LEU A 238 18.84 -5.82 0.94
CA LEU A 238 19.89 -6.74 1.40
C LEU A 238 19.45 -8.20 1.25
N ASN A 239 18.20 -8.54 1.61
CA ASN A 239 17.66 -9.89 1.41
C ASN A 239 17.52 -10.25 -0.08
N GLY A 240 17.36 -9.26 -0.95
CA GLY A 240 17.38 -9.37 -2.41
C GLY A 240 18.77 -9.51 -3.04
N GLY A 241 19.84 -9.43 -2.24
CA GLY A 241 21.22 -9.55 -2.70
C GLY A 241 21.87 -8.24 -3.16
N TYR A 242 21.22 -7.09 -2.90
CA TYR A 242 21.81 -5.78 -3.16
C TYR A 242 22.74 -5.37 -2.01
N THR A 243 23.77 -4.60 -2.33
CA THR A 243 24.52 -3.80 -1.38
C THR A 243 23.79 -2.48 -1.15
N VAL A 244 23.70 -2.03 0.11
CA VAL A 244 22.99 -0.80 0.43
C VAL A 244 23.90 0.13 1.22
N GLU A 245 23.96 1.39 0.79
CA GLU A 245 24.47 2.47 1.63
C GLU A 245 23.35 3.47 1.89
N ALA A 246 23.10 3.75 3.16
CA ALA A 246 22.03 4.64 3.57
C ALA A 246 22.61 5.90 4.24
N VAL A 247 22.02 7.06 3.96
CA VAL A 247 22.40 8.34 4.58
C VAL A 247 21.20 8.95 5.29
N ASP A 248 21.42 9.43 6.51
CA ASP A 248 20.39 10.14 7.29
C ASP A 248 21.04 11.21 8.18
N PRO A 249 20.49 12.43 8.25
CA PRO A 249 21.04 13.49 9.10
C PRO A 249 20.91 13.23 10.60
N MET A 250 20.07 12.28 11.01
CA MET A 250 19.92 11.86 12.40
C MET A 250 21.02 10.88 12.79
N ASN A 251 21.04 10.44 14.06
CA ASN A 251 22.21 9.78 14.65
C ASN A 251 22.15 8.23 14.66
N TYR A 252 21.01 7.65 14.32
CA TYR A 252 20.74 6.19 14.35
C TYR A 252 19.43 5.87 13.61
N CYS A 253 19.19 4.60 13.30
CA CYS A 253 17.97 4.12 12.64
C CYS A 253 16.69 4.38 13.45
N LEU A 254 15.60 4.74 12.77
CA LEU A 254 14.26 4.93 13.36
C LEU A 254 14.18 5.96 14.51
N PRO A 255 14.86 7.12 14.44
CA PRO A 255 15.04 8.01 15.59
C PRO A 255 13.75 8.74 15.99
N THR A 256 12.77 8.81 15.10
CA THR A 256 11.45 9.40 15.37
C THR A 256 10.44 8.40 15.94
N LEU A 257 10.78 7.11 15.96
CA LEU A 257 9.89 6.01 16.36
C LEU A 257 10.43 5.23 17.56
N LEU A 258 11.74 5.01 17.61
CA LEU A 258 12.39 4.19 18.62
C LEU A 258 13.35 5.01 19.50
N PRO A 259 13.49 4.62 20.79
CA PRO A 259 14.58 5.14 21.61
C PRO A 259 15.94 4.66 21.06
N GLU A 260 16.98 5.44 21.33
CA GLU A 260 18.33 5.24 20.79
C GLU A 260 18.85 3.81 20.93
N THR A 261 18.71 3.17 22.09
CA THR A 261 19.17 1.79 22.29
C THR A 261 18.53 0.81 21.31
N ALA A 262 17.23 0.94 21.06
CA ALA A 262 16.52 0.07 20.12
C ALA A 262 16.86 0.42 18.67
N GLY A 263 16.95 1.71 18.33
CA GLY A 263 17.35 2.15 17.00
C GLY A 263 18.77 1.71 16.63
N ARG A 264 19.72 1.76 17.58
CA ARG A 264 21.08 1.23 17.40
C ARG A 264 21.11 -0.28 17.25
N ALA A 265 20.25 -1.01 17.95
CA ALA A 265 20.13 -2.45 17.75
C ALA A 265 19.66 -2.79 16.32
N VAL A 266 18.69 -2.03 15.78
CA VAL A 266 18.26 -2.16 14.38
C VAL A 266 19.40 -1.81 13.42
N GLN A 267 20.11 -0.70 13.67
CA GLN A 267 21.28 -0.32 12.89
C GLN A 267 22.31 -1.45 12.83
N SER A 268 22.76 -1.96 13.97
CA SER A 268 23.77 -3.01 14.03
C SER A 268 23.32 -4.28 13.29
N ALA A 269 22.05 -4.68 13.42
CA ALA A 269 21.52 -5.85 12.72
C ALA A 269 21.52 -5.67 11.19
N LEU A 270 21.30 -4.45 10.69
CA LEU A 270 21.35 -4.14 9.25
C LEU A 270 22.81 -4.04 8.75
N GLU A 271 23.70 -3.47 9.54
CA GLU A 271 25.15 -3.42 9.24
C GLU A 271 25.76 -4.82 9.20
N GLU A 272 25.39 -5.72 10.11
CA GLU A 272 25.77 -7.14 10.10
C GLU A 272 25.31 -7.88 8.84
N LYS A 273 24.20 -7.43 8.23
CA LYS A 273 23.72 -7.94 6.94
C LYS A 273 24.39 -7.31 5.73
N GLY A 274 25.22 -6.27 5.92
CA GLY A 274 26.00 -5.64 4.85
C GLY A 274 25.56 -4.23 4.45
N ALA A 275 24.64 -3.59 5.19
CA ALA A 275 24.41 -2.15 4.99
C ALA A 275 25.59 -1.33 5.51
N THR A 276 25.83 -0.17 4.90
CA THR A 276 26.65 0.89 5.49
C THR A 276 25.78 2.11 5.74
N PHE A 277 25.84 2.67 6.95
CA PHE A 277 25.10 3.89 7.30
C PHE A 277 26.02 5.09 7.45
N HIS A 278 25.58 6.21 6.89
CA HIS A 278 26.20 7.53 6.99
C HIS A 278 25.28 8.43 7.82
N PHE A 279 25.44 8.41 9.14
CA PHE A 279 24.64 9.19 10.08
C PHE A 279 25.25 10.56 10.38
N GLY A 280 24.42 11.60 10.33
CA GLY A 280 24.81 13.01 10.56
C GLY A 280 24.88 13.85 9.27
N PRO A 281 25.55 13.39 8.19
CA PRO A 281 25.55 14.06 6.90
C PRO A 281 24.17 14.09 6.21
N LEU A 282 24.02 15.05 5.30
CA LEU A 282 22.87 15.18 4.39
C LEU A 282 23.32 14.89 2.96
N ALA A 283 22.51 14.17 2.19
CA ALA A 283 22.63 14.15 0.73
C ALA A 283 22.28 15.54 0.17
N THR A 284 23.15 16.11 -0.65
CA THR A 284 22.95 17.45 -1.24
C THR A 284 22.75 17.41 -2.74
N ASP A 285 23.46 16.52 -3.45
CA ASP A 285 23.43 16.47 -4.90
C ASP A 285 23.40 15.01 -5.37
N VAL A 286 22.68 14.75 -6.45
CA VAL A 286 22.74 13.46 -7.16
C VAL A 286 23.14 13.74 -8.60
N ASN A 287 24.25 13.15 -9.01
CA ASN A 287 24.82 13.36 -10.35
C ASN A 287 24.98 12.03 -11.09
N LYS A 288 24.86 12.05 -12.42
CA LYS A 288 25.14 10.89 -13.26
C LYS A 288 26.62 10.57 -13.27
N THR A 289 26.93 9.28 -13.33
CA THR A 289 28.28 8.76 -13.59
C THR A 289 28.24 7.85 -14.81
N ALA A 290 29.39 7.29 -15.20
CA ALA A 290 29.46 6.37 -16.33
C ALA A 290 28.62 5.10 -16.12
N ASN A 291 28.41 4.69 -14.86
CA ASN A 291 27.82 3.41 -14.48
C ASN A 291 26.66 3.54 -13.49
N GLY A 292 26.11 4.74 -13.27
CA GLY A 292 25.06 4.97 -12.28
C GLY A 292 25.03 6.40 -11.79
N TYR A 293 25.04 6.57 -10.47
CA TYR A 293 24.89 7.85 -9.78
C TYR A 293 25.94 8.03 -8.70
N SER A 294 26.30 9.29 -8.45
CA SER A 294 27.08 9.74 -7.32
C SER A 294 26.20 10.63 -6.44
N VAL A 295 25.94 10.18 -5.21
CA VAL A 295 25.21 10.95 -4.19
C VAL A 295 26.24 11.69 -3.34
N VAL A 296 26.30 13.02 -3.50
CA VAL A 296 27.21 13.89 -2.77
C VAL A 296 26.62 14.22 -1.41
N LEU A 297 27.44 14.11 -0.36
CA LEU A 297 27.08 14.44 1.00
C LEU A 297 27.67 15.80 1.41
N ASN A 298 26.98 16.50 2.32
CA ASN A 298 27.40 17.83 2.79
C ASN A 298 28.72 17.85 3.60
N ASN A 299 29.26 16.67 3.96
CA ASN A 299 30.57 16.51 4.59
C ASN A 299 31.71 16.30 3.57
N GLY A 300 31.40 16.26 2.27
CA GLY A 300 32.36 16.05 1.18
C GLY A 300 32.56 14.58 0.77
N GLU A 301 31.90 13.63 1.43
CA GLU A 301 31.87 12.23 1.02
C GLU A 301 30.88 12.01 -0.13
N THR A 302 31.01 10.87 -0.81
CA THR A 302 30.16 10.50 -1.95
C THR A 302 29.78 9.03 -1.88
N ILE A 303 28.51 8.72 -2.14
CA ILE A 303 28.02 7.34 -2.29
C ILE A 303 27.81 7.07 -3.77
N GLU A 304 28.62 6.18 -4.35
CA GLU A 304 28.39 5.65 -5.69
C GLU A 304 27.32 4.55 -5.63
N ALA A 305 26.32 4.58 -6.51
CA ALA A 305 25.25 3.59 -6.57
C ALA A 305 24.66 3.45 -7.99
N ASP A 306 24.04 2.32 -8.27
CA ASP A 306 23.36 2.06 -9.54
C ASP A 306 21.95 2.65 -9.55
N ALA A 307 21.37 2.83 -8.35
CA ALA A 307 20.05 3.40 -8.13
C ALA A 307 20.03 4.22 -6.82
N VAL A 308 19.19 5.26 -6.79
CA VAL A 308 19.00 6.11 -5.60
C VAL A 308 17.53 6.12 -5.20
N LEU A 309 17.25 5.74 -3.95
CA LEU A 309 15.90 5.70 -3.36
C LEU A 309 15.79 6.74 -2.25
N SER A 310 14.81 7.64 -2.36
CA SER A 310 14.41 8.55 -1.29
C SER A 310 13.32 7.92 -0.42
N ALA A 311 13.63 7.78 0.87
CA ALA A 311 12.77 7.27 1.93
C ALA A 311 12.72 8.25 3.13
N VAL A 312 12.86 9.55 2.87
CA VAL A 312 12.97 10.61 3.90
C VAL A 312 11.70 10.75 4.74
N GLY A 313 10.54 10.43 4.17
CA GLY A 313 9.28 10.42 4.88
C GLY A 313 8.10 10.74 3.98
N VAL A 314 6.94 10.87 4.62
CA VAL A 314 5.68 11.19 3.95
C VAL A 314 4.95 12.30 4.69
N ARG A 315 4.08 13.02 3.98
CA ARG A 315 3.16 14.01 4.56
C ARG A 315 1.76 13.86 3.96
N PRO A 316 0.69 14.12 4.74
CA PRO A 316 -0.68 14.00 4.22
C PRO A 316 -0.91 14.85 2.97
N ARG A 317 -1.67 14.32 2.00
CA ARG A 317 -2.11 15.10 0.84
C ARG A 317 -3.29 15.99 1.21
N ILE A 318 -2.99 17.24 1.58
CA ILE A 318 -4.00 18.20 2.03
C ILE A 318 -4.40 19.21 0.96
N GLN A 319 -3.65 19.31 -0.14
CA GLN A 319 -3.78 20.42 -1.10
C GLN A 319 -5.20 20.53 -1.68
N LEU A 320 -5.77 19.41 -2.12
CA LEU A 320 -7.13 19.38 -2.70
C LEU A 320 -8.18 19.91 -1.71
N ALA A 321 -8.08 19.55 -0.43
CA ALA A 321 -8.98 20.03 0.60
C ALA A 321 -8.71 21.50 0.94
N ALA A 322 -7.44 21.89 1.08
CA ALA A 322 -7.05 23.26 1.41
C ALA A 322 -7.50 24.27 0.33
N ASP A 323 -7.43 23.89 -0.95
CA ASP A 323 -7.87 24.73 -2.06
C ASP A 323 -9.40 24.84 -2.16
N ALA A 324 -10.14 23.91 -1.54
CA ALA A 324 -11.59 23.87 -1.54
C ALA A 324 -12.26 24.73 -0.44
N GLY A 325 -11.46 25.33 0.45
CA GLY A 325 -11.90 26.16 1.58
C GLY A 325 -12.19 25.39 2.86
#